data_AF-A0A538INN6-F1
#
_entry.id   AF-A0A538INN6-F1
#
_cell.length_a   1.000
_cell.length_b   1.000
_cell.length_c   1.000
_cell.angle_alpha   90.00
_cell.angle_beta   90.00
_cell.angle_gamma   90.00
#
_symmetry.space_group_name_H-M   'P 1'
#
loop_
_entity.id
_entity.type
_entity.pdbx_description
1 polymer ?
#
loop_
_entity_poly.entity_id
_entity_poly.type
_entity_poly.pdbx_seq_one_letter_code
_entity_poly.pdbx_strand_id
1 'polypeptide(L)'
;HDYPRGGIAQPGLTAGTCLRKDFAFSEERSRAPGMLLAVSRVHESVPLFLVEGLKRRLGGSLRDCKVAVLGLTFKRDSDDVRDSLSIKLIRLLERELAHVARHDPFVAEGTESLDSALAGARAVIVATNHSEYDDLLPRLPADALVVDPWNVTGTGQVFAQVQELARARG
;
A
#
# COMPACT_ATOMS: atom_id res chain seq x y z
N HIS A 1 -4.33 -35.96 -11.90
CA HIS A 1 -3.11 -35.14 -12.06
C HIS A 1 -3.41 -33.67 -12.31
N ASP A 2 -4.62 -33.32 -12.74
CA ASP A 2 -5.07 -31.93 -12.80
C ASP A 2 -6.20 -31.73 -11.76
N TYR A 3 -5.81 -31.29 -10.56
CA TYR A 3 -6.75 -30.97 -9.49
C TYR A 3 -6.63 -29.48 -9.23
N PRO A 4 -7.60 -28.65 -9.69
CA PRO A 4 -7.51 -27.21 -9.56
C PRO A 4 -7.55 -26.86 -8.07
N ARG A 5 -6.39 -26.50 -7.52
CA ARG A 5 -6.29 -25.87 -6.23
C ARG A 5 -6.53 -24.38 -6.46
N GLY A 6 -7.38 -23.76 -5.64
CA GLY A 6 -7.63 -22.32 -5.71
C GLY A 6 -6.31 -21.53 -5.67
N GLY A 7 -6.30 -20.37 -6.32
CA GLY A 7 -5.14 -19.48 -6.34
C GLY A 7 -4.89 -18.81 -4.98
N ILE A 8 -3.63 -18.47 -4.72
CA ILE A 8 -3.25 -17.64 -3.57
C ILE A 8 -3.62 -16.19 -3.89
N ALA A 9 -4.28 -15.51 -2.94
CA ALA A 9 -4.58 -14.10 -3.07
C ALA A 9 -3.29 -13.27 -3.18
N GLN A 10 -3.34 -12.17 -3.95
CA GLN A 10 -2.22 -11.25 -4.03
C GLN A 10 -1.96 -10.57 -2.67
N PRO A 11 -0.71 -10.24 -2.34
CA PRO A 11 -0.40 -9.38 -1.21
C PRO A 11 -0.99 -7.98 -1.42
N GLY A 12 -1.14 -7.22 -0.33
CA GLY A 12 -1.74 -5.89 -0.37
C GLY A 12 -2.03 -5.35 1.02
N LEU A 13 -2.79 -4.27 1.06
CA LEU A 13 -3.27 -3.62 2.29
C LEU A 13 -4.78 -3.82 2.52
N THR A 14 -5.37 -4.87 1.93
CA THR A 14 -6.80 -5.19 2.09
C THR A 14 -7.15 -5.32 3.58
N ALA A 15 -7.98 -4.43 4.09
CA ALA A 15 -8.39 -4.42 5.49
C ALA A 15 -9.92 -4.27 5.61
N GLY A 16 -10.38 -3.51 6.61
CA GLY A 16 -11.79 -3.24 6.84
C GLY A 16 -12.36 -3.95 8.07
N THR A 17 -13.50 -3.44 8.53
CA THR A 17 -14.10 -3.81 9.81
C THR A 17 -14.46 -5.29 9.91
N CYS A 18 -14.91 -5.92 8.81
CA CYS A 18 -15.25 -7.34 8.82
C CYS A 18 -14.04 -8.22 9.10
N LEU A 19 -12.92 -8.02 8.39
CA LEU A 19 -11.70 -8.81 8.62
C LEU A 19 -11.19 -8.67 10.05
N ARG A 20 -11.15 -7.45 10.58
CA ARG A 20 -10.71 -7.20 11.97
C ARG A 20 -11.62 -7.92 12.97
N LYS A 21 -12.93 -7.74 12.84
CA LYS A 21 -13.94 -8.26 13.77
C LYS A 21 -14.04 -9.78 13.70
N ASP A 22 -14.14 -10.34 12.51
CA ASP A 22 -14.40 -11.76 12.29
C ASP A 22 -13.18 -12.61 12.68
N PHE A 23 -11.95 -12.09 12.52
CA PHE A 23 -10.76 -12.76 13.06
C PHE A 23 -10.82 -12.86 14.58
N ALA A 24 -11.18 -11.79 15.29
CA ALA A 24 -11.27 -11.81 16.74
C ALA A 24 -12.33 -12.82 17.22
N PHE A 25 -13.53 -12.78 16.66
CA PHE A 25 -14.60 -13.72 17.03
C PHE A 25 -14.26 -15.17 16.69
N SER A 26 -13.66 -15.43 15.54
CA SER A 26 -13.30 -16.77 15.11
C SER A 26 -12.17 -17.35 15.96
N GLU A 27 -11.20 -16.52 16.34
CA GLU A 27 -10.10 -16.91 17.22
C GLU A 27 -10.60 -17.24 18.62
N GLU A 28 -11.47 -16.40 19.19
CA GLU A 28 -12.04 -16.60 20.54
C GLU A 28 -12.87 -17.89 20.64
N ARG A 29 -13.56 -18.26 19.56
CA ARG A 29 -14.38 -19.48 19.47
C ARG A 29 -13.61 -20.69 18.98
N SER A 30 -12.34 -20.54 18.60
CA SER A 30 -11.54 -21.62 18.04
C SER A 30 -11.15 -22.63 19.12
N ARG A 31 -11.21 -23.92 18.77
CA ARG A 31 -10.64 -24.99 19.60
C ARG A 31 -9.12 -25.11 19.48
N ALA A 32 -8.53 -24.39 18.53
CA ALA A 32 -7.08 -24.30 18.30
C ALA A 32 -6.71 -22.83 18.00
N PRO A 33 -6.72 -21.96 19.01
CA PRO A 33 -6.36 -20.55 18.84
C PRO A 33 -4.86 -20.40 18.54
N GLY A 34 -4.51 -19.35 17.79
CA GLY A 34 -3.15 -18.89 17.52
C GLY A 34 -2.94 -18.53 16.05
N MET A 35 -3.58 -19.26 15.13
CA MET A 35 -3.36 -19.11 13.69
C MET A 35 -3.91 -17.78 13.16
N LEU A 36 -5.16 -17.44 13.48
CA LEU A 36 -5.77 -16.19 12.99
C LEU A 36 -5.10 -14.98 13.63
N LEU A 37 -4.67 -15.09 14.89
CA LEU A 37 -3.88 -14.04 15.53
C LEU A 37 -2.53 -13.84 14.84
N ALA A 38 -1.83 -14.91 14.46
CA ALA A 38 -0.58 -14.82 13.72
C ALA A 38 -0.76 -14.15 12.35
N VAL A 39 -1.80 -14.54 11.60
CA VAL A 39 -2.17 -13.91 10.32
C VAL A 39 -2.46 -12.42 10.51
N SER A 40 -3.29 -12.07 11.49
CA SER A 40 -3.62 -10.68 11.80
C SER A 40 -2.37 -9.86 12.14
N ARG A 41 -1.44 -10.40 12.92
CA ARG A 41 -0.17 -9.74 13.26
C ARG A 41 0.70 -9.49 12.04
N VAL A 42 0.86 -10.49 11.17
CA VAL A 42 1.62 -10.33 9.92
C VAL A 42 0.98 -9.25 9.06
N HIS A 43 -0.33 -9.30 8.89
CA HIS A 43 -1.05 -8.32 8.08
C HIS A 43 -0.95 -6.89 8.63
N GLU A 44 -1.15 -6.71 9.93
CA GLU A 44 -0.99 -5.42 10.62
C GLU A 44 0.47 -4.90 10.60
N SER A 45 1.46 -5.76 10.32
CA SER A 45 2.87 -5.38 10.18
C SER A 45 3.25 -4.85 8.79
N VAL A 46 2.41 -5.08 7.76
CA VAL A 46 2.71 -4.68 6.37
C VAL A 46 3.02 -3.19 6.24
N PRO A 47 2.27 -2.24 6.85
CA PRO A 47 2.62 -0.83 6.80
C PRO A 47 4.05 -0.53 7.31
N LEU A 48 4.47 -1.18 8.40
CA LEU A 48 5.81 -1.00 8.95
C LEU A 48 6.87 -1.57 8.01
N PHE A 49 6.63 -2.75 7.43
CA PHE A 49 7.50 -3.35 6.42
C PHE A 49 7.72 -2.42 5.22
N LEU A 50 6.67 -1.74 4.74
CA LEU A 50 6.77 -0.78 3.64
C LEU A 50 7.61 0.45 4.03
N VAL A 51 7.36 1.03 5.20
CA VAL A 51 8.11 2.21 5.70
C VAL A 51 9.60 1.89 5.90
N GLU A 52 9.92 0.75 6.51
CA GLU A 52 11.31 0.34 6.68
C GLU A 52 12.00 0.03 5.35
N GLY A 53 11.27 -0.61 4.42
CA GLY A 53 11.75 -0.89 3.07
C GLY A 53 12.04 0.37 2.27
N LEU A 54 11.20 1.39 2.45
CA LEU A 54 11.36 2.73 1.89
C LEU A 54 12.60 3.42 2.48
N LYS A 55 12.72 3.46 3.83
CA LYS A 55 13.88 4.02 4.53
C LYS A 55 15.19 3.44 4.04
N ARG A 56 15.31 2.11 3.97
CA ARG A 56 16.54 1.45 3.53
C ARG A 56 16.98 1.87 2.13
N ARG A 57 16.03 2.14 1.23
CA ARG A 57 16.30 2.49 -0.17
C ARG A 57 16.52 3.98 -0.40
N LEU A 58 16.03 4.83 0.50
CA LEU A 58 16.19 6.29 0.43
C LEU A 58 17.32 6.84 1.31
N GLY A 59 18.27 5.99 1.71
CA GLY A 59 19.45 6.44 2.47
C GLY A 59 19.26 6.48 3.99
N GLY A 60 18.25 5.77 4.52
CA GLY A 60 18.07 5.53 5.95
C GLY A 60 17.14 6.52 6.68
N SER A 61 16.75 7.62 6.04
CA SER A 61 15.86 8.63 6.62
C SER A 61 14.76 9.04 5.64
N LEU A 62 13.57 9.35 6.17
CA LEU A 62 12.46 9.95 5.42
C LEU A 62 12.19 11.40 5.83
N ARG A 63 13.03 11.98 6.69
CA ARG A 63 12.86 13.36 7.14
C ARG A 63 12.82 14.30 5.93
N ASP A 64 11.79 15.15 5.90
CA ASP A 64 11.51 16.15 4.86
C ASP A 64 11.38 15.54 3.44
N CYS A 65 11.24 14.22 3.34
CA CYS A 65 11.04 13.51 2.08
C CYS A 65 9.56 13.56 1.70
N LYS A 66 9.24 14.03 0.49
CA LYS A 66 7.88 13.94 -0.03
C LYS A 66 7.56 12.50 -0.45
N VAL A 67 6.55 11.91 0.18
CA VAL A 67 6.04 10.56 -0.12
C VAL A 67 4.58 10.69 -0.53
N ALA A 68 4.25 10.28 -1.75
CA ALA A 68 2.88 10.19 -2.23
C ALA A 68 2.27 8.86 -1.80
N VAL A 69 1.11 8.88 -1.16
CA VAL A 69 0.33 7.69 -0.81
C VAL A 69 -0.95 7.71 -1.64
N LEU A 70 -1.08 6.73 -2.53
CA LEU A 70 -2.19 6.59 -3.46
C LEU A 70 -3.16 5.52 -2.94
N GLY A 71 -4.35 5.96 -2.53
CA GLY A 71 -5.37 5.13 -1.88
C GLY A 71 -5.40 5.33 -0.37
N LEU A 72 -6.59 5.64 0.15
CA LEU A 72 -6.93 5.78 1.56
C LEU A 72 -7.89 4.69 2.02
N THR A 73 -8.66 4.11 1.10
CA THR A 73 -9.65 3.07 1.41
C THR A 73 -9.04 1.68 1.53
N PHE A 74 -9.72 0.76 2.20
CA PHE A 74 -9.23 -0.62 2.35
C PHE A 74 -9.56 -1.53 1.16
N LYS A 75 -10.37 -1.04 0.21
CA LYS A 75 -10.89 -1.80 -0.92
C LYS A 75 -10.91 -0.94 -2.18
N ARG A 76 -10.50 -1.54 -3.30
CA ARG A 76 -10.60 -0.96 -4.64
C ARG A 76 -12.01 -0.40 -4.91
N ASP A 77 -12.01 0.79 -5.48
CA ASP A 77 -13.20 1.52 -5.97
C ASP A 77 -14.31 1.67 -4.91
N SER A 78 -13.92 2.01 -3.69
CA SER A 78 -14.78 2.29 -2.55
C SER A 78 -14.38 3.61 -1.90
N ASP A 79 -15.29 4.22 -1.16
CA ASP A 79 -15.11 5.43 -0.34
C ASP A 79 -14.88 5.12 1.17
N ASP A 80 -14.86 3.83 1.56
CA ASP A 80 -14.76 3.44 2.96
C ASP A 80 -13.32 3.37 3.45
N VAL A 81 -12.96 4.34 4.29
CA VAL A 81 -11.63 4.45 4.93
C VAL A 81 -11.56 3.74 6.29
N ARG A 82 -12.67 3.22 6.81
CA ARG A 82 -12.70 2.65 8.16
C ARG A 82 -11.81 1.43 8.24
N ASP A 83 -11.00 1.38 9.31
CA ASP A 83 -10.01 0.32 9.53
C ASP A 83 -8.99 0.11 8.40
N SER A 84 -8.82 1.08 7.50
CA SER A 84 -7.82 1.01 6.43
C SER A 84 -6.39 1.04 6.97
N LEU A 85 -5.56 0.12 6.49
CA LEU A 85 -4.13 0.11 6.82
C LEU A 85 -3.36 1.25 6.16
N SER A 86 -3.90 1.88 5.11
CA SER A 86 -3.32 3.08 4.48
C SER A 86 -3.24 4.24 5.48
N ILE A 87 -4.23 4.37 6.38
CA ILE A 87 -4.21 5.39 7.45
C ILE A 87 -3.09 5.11 8.45
N LYS A 88 -2.86 3.84 8.79
CA LYS A 88 -1.73 3.43 9.65
C LYS A 88 -0.39 3.70 8.97
N LEU A 89 -0.27 3.40 7.68
CA LEU A 89 0.91 3.69 6.86
C LEU A 89 1.25 5.18 6.87
N ILE A 90 0.27 6.05 6.63
CA ILE A 90 0.45 7.51 6.66
C ILE A 90 0.99 7.98 8.01
N ARG A 91 0.40 7.52 9.12
CA ARG A 91 0.87 7.87 10.47
C ARG A 91 2.31 7.42 10.72
N LEU A 92 2.71 6.26 10.20
CA LEU A 92 4.09 5.78 10.34
C LEU A 92 5.07 6.64 9.53
N LEU A 93 4.71 7.06 8.31
CA LEU A 93 5.51 7.97 7.50
C LEU A 93 5.66 9.35 8.16
N GLU A 94 4.57 9.89 8.73
CA GLU A 94 4.58 11.17 9.45
C GLU A 94 5.47 11.11 10.70
N ARG A 95 5.50 9.98 11.41
CA ARG A 95 6.41 9.74 12.55
C ARG A 95 7.89 9.70 12.14
N GLU A 96 8.16 9.36 10.89
CA GLU A 96 9.49 9.45 10.27
C GLU A 96 9.80 10.85 9.72
N LEU A 97 8.89 11.82 9.96
CA LEU A 97 8.98 13.21 9.54
C LEU A 97 8.98 13.40 8.02
N ALA A 98 8.33 12.48 7.30
CA ALA A 98 8.07 12.61 5.88
C ALA A 98 6.95 13.63 5.61
N HIS A 99 7.02 14.31 4.46
CA HIS A 99 5.91 15.08 3.92
C HIS A 99 4.99 14.15 3.13
N VAL A 100 3.88 13.74 3.75
CA VAL A 100 2.96 12.78 3.15
C VAL A 100 1.91 13.49 2.31
N ALA A 101 2.02 13.37 0.99
CA ALA A 101 0.98 13.79 0.06
C ALA A 101 0.02 12.63 -0.17
N ARG A 102 -1.28 12.90 -0.21
CA ARG A 102 -2.31 11.86 -0.19
C ARG A 102 -3.21 12.06 -1.39
N HIS A 103 -3.52 10.97 -2.08
CA HIS A 103 -4.51 11.00 -3.14
C HIS A 103 -5.35 9.72 -3.10
N ASP A 104 -6.65 9.87 -3.18
CA ASP A 104 -7.66 8.81 -3.36
C ASP A 104 -8.82 9.41 -4.17
N PRO A 105 -9.25 8.75 -5.26
CA PRO A 105 -10.29 9.27 -6.15
C PRO A 105 -11.72 9.14 -5.59
N PHE A 106 -11.92 8.34 -4.54
CA PHE A 106 -13.22 8.09 -3.92
C PHE A 106 -13.40 8.78 -2.56
N VAL A 107 -12.35 9.43 -2.04
CA VAL A 107 -12.37 10.12 -0.74
C VAL A 107 -12.02 11.59 -0.94
N ALA A 108 -12.99 12.50 -0.76
CA ALA A 108 -12.79 13.92 -1.00
C ALA A 108 -12.02 14.67 0.12
N GLU A 109 -12.07 14.18 1.36
CA GLU A 109 -11.48 14.87 2.50
C GLU A 109 -9.99 14.55 2.64
N GLY A 110 -9.14 15.58 2.69
CA GLY A 110 -7.70 15.42 2.92
C GLY A 110 -6.94 14.72 1.79
N THR A 111 -7.55 14.66 0.61
CA THR A 111 -6.97 14.19 -0.66
C THR A 111 -6.54 15.39 -1.51
N GLU A 112 -5.42 15.25 -2.21
CA GLU A 112 -5.00 16.18 -3.26
C GLU A 112 -5.38 15.64 -4.64
N SER A 113 -5.19 16.43 -5.71
CA SER A 113 -5.20 15.86 -7.05
C SER A 113 -4.03 14.89 -7.24
N LEU A 114 -4.18 13.89 -8.11
CA LEU A 114 -3.12 12.92 -8.39
C LEU A 114 -1.82 13.61 -8.83
N ASP A 115 -1.91 14.62 -9.69
CA ASP A 115 -0.73 15.35 -10.17
C ASP A 115 -0.05 16.15 -9.04
N SER A 116 -0.80 16.76 -8.13
CA SER A 116 -0.24 17.45 -6.96
C SER A 116 0.47 16.48 -6.01
N ALA A 117 -0.15 15.31 -5.77
CA ALA A 117 0.43 14.29 -4.91
C ALA A 117 1.76 13.76 -5.47
N LEU A 118 1.82 13.51 -6.78
CA LEU A 118 3.01 13.01 -7.47
C LEU A 118 4.10 14.07 -7.66
N ALA A 119 3.75 15.35 -7.79
CA ALA A 119 4.71 16.41 -8.08
C ALA A 119 5.82 16.48 -7.03
N GLY A 120 7.07 16.22 -7.43
CA GLY A 120 8.24 16.25 -6.54
C GLY A 120 8.29 15.13 -5.50
N ALA A 121 7.43 14.11 -5.62
CA ALA A 121 7.48 12.95 -4.74
C ALA A 121 8.75 12.14 -5.02
N ARG A 122 9.51 11.86 -3.96
CA ARG A 122 10.70 10.98 -4.02
C ARG A 122 10.32 9.51 -3.91
N ALA A 123 9.14 9.24 -3.38
CA ALA A 123 8.54 7.92 -3.41
C ALA A 123 7.03 7.98 -3.58
N VAL A 124 6.49 6.95 -4.22
CA VAL A 124 5.05 6.78 -4.46
C VAL A 124 4.66 5.41 -3.96
N ILE A 125 3.68 5.34 -3.06
CA ILE A 125 3.15 4.09 -2.51
C ILE A 125 1.75 3.88 -3.05
N VAL A 126 1.53 2.78 -3.76
CA VAL A 126 0.18 2.33 -4.13
C VAL A 126 -0.41 1.60 -2.93
N ALA A 127 -1.15 2.34 -2.11
CA ALA A 127 -1.76 1.80 -0.91
C ALA A 127 -3.09 1.09 -1.20
N THR A 128 -3.83 1.55 -2.21
CA THR A 128 -5.06 0.89 -2.70
C THR A 128 -5.02 0.82 -4.22
N ASN A 129 -5.35 -0.33 -4.81
CA ASN A 129 -5.31 -0.56 -6.25
C ASN A 129 -6.57 -0.06 -6.98
N HIS A 130 -6.96 1.20 -6.78
CA HIS A 130 -8.08 1.82 -7.49
C HIS A 130 -7.91 1.70 -9.02
N SER A 131 -9.03 1.58 -9.73
CA SER A 131 -9.06 1.55 -11.20
C SER A 131 -8.37 2.75 -11.86
N GLU A 132 -8.42 3.92 -11.21
CA GLU A 132 -7.71 5.12 -11.68
C GLU A 132 -6.18 4.92 -11.79
N TYR A 133 -5.61 3.96 -11.06
CA TYR A 133 -4.18 3.70 -11.04
C TYR A 133 -3.76 2.60 -12.03
N ASP A 134 -4.68 1.97 -12.75
CA ASP A 134 -4.35 0.85 -13.67
C ASP A 134 -3.30 1.25 -14.74
N ASP A 135 -3.24 2.54 -15.13
CA ASP A 135 -2.22 3.12 -16.02
C ASP A 135 -1.34 4.17 -15.29
N LEU A 136 -0.94 3.88 -14.06
CA LEU A 136 -0.16 4.81 -13.23
C LEU A 136 1.28 4.98 -13.72
N LEU A 137 1.91 3.95 -14.30
CA LEU A 137 3.35 3.93 -14.59
C LEU A 137 3.83 5.15 -15.40
N PRO A 138 3.18 5.57 -16.50
CA PRO A 138 3.59 6.74 -17.28
C PRO A 138 3.47 8.07 -16.53
N ARG A 139 2.71 8.11 -15.43
CA ARG A 139 2.47 9.31 -14.62
C ARG A 139 3.44 9.45 -13.45
N LEU A 140 4.17 8.39 -13.12
CA LEU A 140 5.10 8.39 -12.00
C LEU A 140 6.31 9.31 -12.26
N PRO A 141 6.81 10.05 -11.26
CA PRO A 141 8.05 10.80 -11.40
C PRO A 141 9.21 9.86 -11.73
N ALA A 142 10.03 10.22 -12.73
CA ALA A 142 11.08 9.34 -13.26
C ALA A 142 12.09 8.88 -12.19
N ASP A 143 12.40 9.74 -11.22
CA ASP A 143 13.41 9.49 -10.17
C ASP A 143 12.80 8.94 -8.87
N ALA A 144 11.50 8.65 -8.85
CA ALA A 144 10.83 8.16 -7.66
C ALA A 144 11.06 6.66 -7.44
N LEU A 145 11.12 6.27 -6.17
CA LEU A 145 10.92 4.89 -5.77
C LEU A 145 9.41 4.58 -5.73
N VAL A 146 8.96 3.63 -6.54
CA VAL A 146 7.59 3.12 -6.43
C VAL A 146 7.52 1.96 -5.45
N VAL A 147 6.51 1.97 -4.60
CA VAL A 147 6.18 0.91 -3.65
C VAL A 147 4.80 0.37 -4.01
N ASP A 148 4.77 -0.81 -4.61
CA ASP A 148 3.58 -1.35 -5.27
C ASP A 148 3.32 -2.80 -4.80
N PRO A 149 2.71 -2.97 -3.62
CA PRO A 149 2.35 -4.30 -3.11
C PRO A 149 1.26 -4.98 -3.95
N TRP A 150 0.54 -4.23 -4.78
CA TRP A 150 -0.59 -4.70 -5.59
C TRP A 150 -0.20 -5.11 -7.01
N ASN A 151 1.04 -4.86 -7.40
CA ASN A 151 1.54 -5.07 -8.76
C ASN A 151 0.75 -4.29 -9.83
N VAL A 152 0.25 -3.09 -9.50
CA VAL A 152 -0.41 -2.17 -10.44
C VAL A 152 0.52 -1.80 -11.60
N THR A 153 1.82 -1.63 -11.33
CA THR A 153 2.86 -1.36 -12.32
C THR A 153 3.22 -2.57 -13.18
N GLY A 154 2.78 -3.78 -12.82
CA GLY A 154 3.02 -5.02 -13.56
C GLY A 154 4.48 -5.50 -13.55
N THR A 155 5.24 -5.17 -12.52
CA THR A 155 6.70 -5.42 -12.42
C THR A 155 7.03 -6.67 -11.60
N GLY A 156 6.09 -7.15 -10.79
CA GLY A 156 6.29 -8.21 -9.81
C GLY A 156 7.17 -7.81 -8.63
N GLN A 157 7.60 -6.55 -8.53
CA GLN A 157 8.46 -6.04 -7.47
C GLN A 157 7.68 -5.10 -6.56
N VAL A 158 7.74 -5.34 -5.25
CA VAL A 158 7.12 -4.44 -4.27
C VAL A 158 7.85 -3.09 -4.22
N PHE A 159 9.15 -3.05 -4.47
CA PHE A 159 9.95 -1.82 -4.49
C PHE A 159 10.75 -1.77 -5.79
N ALA A 160 10.61 -0.70 -6.56
CA ALA A 160 11.37 -0.51 -7.79
C ALA A 160 11.65 0.97 -8.06
N GLN A 161 12.76 1.29 -8.72
CA GLN A 161 12.99 2.64 -9.22
C GLN A 161 12.24 2.81 -10.54
N VAL A 162 11.52 3.92 -10.72
CA VAL A 162 10.73 4.15 -11.95
C VAL A 162 11.60 4.10 -13.22
N GLN A 163 12.85 4.60 -13.15
CA GLN A 163 13.79 4.49 -14.27
C GLN A 163 14.12 3.05 -14.66
N GLU A 164 14.21 2.13 -13.69
CA GLU A 164 14.47 0.71 -13.94
C GLU A 164 13.27 0.05 -14.62
N LEU A 165 12.05 0.46 -14.23
CA LEU A 165 10.81 -0.03 -14.82
C LEU A 165 10.64 0.41 -16.28
N ALA A 166 10.98 1.67 -16.58
CA ALA A 166 10.94 2.20 -17.94
C ALA A 166 11.90 1.45 -18.88
N ARG A 167 13.07 1.03 -18.38
CA ARG A 167 14.06 0.25 -19.15
C ARG A 167 13.67 -1.21 -19.37
N ALA A 168 12.89 -1.81 -18.47
CA ALA A 168 12.45 -3.20 -18.60
C ALA A 168 11.30 -3.39 -19.61
N ARG A 169 10.65 -2.29 -20.04
CA ARG A 169 9.52 -2.29 -20.99
C ARG A 169 9.86 -1.77 -22.40
N GLY A 170 11.06 -1.22 -22.60
CA GLY A 170 11.57 -0.76 -23.91
C GLY A 170 12.52 -1.76 -24.53
#